data_AF-A0A1W1BAG1-F1
#
_entry.id   AF-A0A1W1BAG1-F1
#
_cell.length_a   1.000
_cell.length_b   1.000
_cell.length_c   1.000
_cell.angle_alpha   90.00
_cell.angle_beta   90.00
_cell.angle_gamma   90.00
#
_symmetry.space_group_name_H-M   'P 1'
#
loop_
_entity.id
_entity.type
_entity.pdbx_description
1 polymer ?
#
loop_
_entity_poly.entity_id
_entity_poly.type
_entity_poly.pdbx_seq_one_letter_code
_entity_poly.pdbx_strand_id
1 'polypeptide(L)'
;MKQIITVFTFLLLLSSSLLALSDKELAISINLSGKQRMLTQKITKESFLVRSNIDKQENIEKLTKSSQLFDKTLKGLMQGDKSLQLVAIKNKEIQTQLKKVEMLWKPFYKEVKVIISGKATDSSYKILEQNNITLLKEMNKAVGLYASSNKGKNRLALANDINLAGKQRMLTQKMGKALLFASNDFKKKEYIADFKKSQKLFTETLNGLFYGSNILKLAGTKLPKITKQLKVVDNLWKAHQPILKKAMDGKEMKKAIDGLDKILVEMNKGVFIYTQSINRQKQRTKFASLISSFMSKSNILKKRVNLSGRQRMLTQRITKLAILVSSSIDKKENRKRLVKFSNLYNQTLMAFRDGDAELGCIPSNSKEIKEQIAVIEKEWRPFYEKAKLIADGKDKDGKALAYMVSKNENLLKISNELVKRYEKSNRSSNYLDKARLHIVNIAGRQRMLTQKMTKEKLLMAKGDSSYSDKLNKTIKLFDDSLNALINGDTKQNIVKPSNKSIKKQLAKVDGIWKTLKPLYEKPKPSVKELKTIIDKNPTLLSEMNKMVKMSEVEIEY
;
A
#
# COMPACT_ATOMS: atom_id res chain seq x y z
N MET A 1 24.52 -37.66 12.43
CA MET A 1 24.45 -37.46 10.97
C MET A 1 23.02 -37.18 10.43
N LYS A 2 22.11 -36.57 11.20
CA LYS A 2 20.75 -36.19 10.75
C LYS A 2 20.35 -34.73 11.04
N GLN A 3 21.27 -33.91 11.54
CA GLN A 3 21.02 -32.48 11.83
C GLN A 3 21.84 -31.51 10.97
N ILE A 4 22.62 -32.01 9.99
CA ILE A 4 23.39 -31.17 9.05
C ILE A 4 22.66 -30.97 7.71
N ILE A 5 21.59 -31.73 7.45
CA ILE A 5 20.89 -31.71 6.15
C ILE A 5 19.77 -30.64 6.08
N THR A 6 19.28 -30.14 7.21
CA THR A 6 18.14 -29.19 7.24
C THR A 6 18.55 -27.72 7.09
N VAL A 7 19.85 -27.39 7.19
CA VAL A 7 20.34 -26.01 6.99
C VAL A 7 20.71 -25.73 5.53
N PHE A 8 20.95 -26.77 4.72
CA PHE A 8 21.31 -26.60 3.29
C PHE A 8 20.10 -26.44 2.35
N THR A 9 18.90 -26.78 2.80
CA THR A 9 17.67 -26.66 2.00
C THR A 9 17.06 -25.24 2.02
N PHE A 10 17.48 -24.38 2.95
CA PHE A 10 17.03 -22.98 3.01
C PHE A 10 17.93 -22.00 2.21
N LEU A 11 19.13 -22.43 1.80
CA LEU A 11 20.04 -21.66 0.94
C LEU A 11 19.84 -21.90 -0.56
N LEU A 12 19.07 -22.91 -0.95
CA LEU A 12 18.76 -23.22 -2.36
C LEU A 12 17.47 -22.55 -2.88
N LEU A 13 16.73 -21.82 -2.04
CA LEU A 13 15.54 -21.06 -2.46
C LEU A 13 15.80 -19.58 -2.78
N LEU A 14 17.06 -19.12 -2.73
CA LEU A 14 17.45 -17.75 -3.11
C LEU A 14 18.03 -17.63 -4.53
N SER A 15 18.31 -18.72 -5.24
CA SER A 15 19.06 -18.69 -6.51
C SER A 15 18.20 -18.49 -7.77
N SER A 16 16.88 -18.61 -7.72
CA SER A 16 16.03 -18.36 -8.91
C SER A 16 15.80 -16.87 -9.20
N SER A 17 16.14 -15.98 -8.26
CA SER A 17 15.99 -14.53 -8.43
C SER A 17 17.21 -13.84 -9.04
N LEU A 18 18.39 -14.49 -9.08
CA LEU A 18 19.64 -13.92 -9.59
C LEU A 18 19.81 -13.99 -11.12
N LEU A 19 18.89 -14.65 -11.83
CA LEU A 19 19.01 -14.94 -13.27
C LEU A 19 18.03 -14.17 -14.16
N ALA A 20 17.04 -13.50 -13.57
CA ALA A 20 16.05 -12.71 -14.31
C ALA A 20 16.40 -11.22 -14.27
N LEU A 21 16.31 -10.53 -15.41
CA LEU A 21 16.37 -9.06 -15.45
C LEU A 21 15.31 -8.49 -14.50
N SER A 22 15.65 -7.45 -13.73
CA SER A 22 14.63 -6.67 -13.04
C SER A 22 13.65 -6.08 -14.05
N ASP A 23 12.42 -5.79 -13.61
CA ASP A 23 11.41 -5.21 -14.51
C ASP A 23 11.88 -3.90 -15.18
N LYS A 24 12.76 -3.13 -14.53
CA LYS A 24 13.35 -1.89 -15.09
C LYS A 24 14.33 -2.23 -16.21
N GLU A 25 15.26 -3.15 -15.96
CA GLU A 25 16.25 -3.59 -16.95
C GLU A 25 15.57 -4.28 -18.15
N LEU A 26 14.49 -5.03 -17.90
CA LEU A 26 13.69 -5.65 -18.95
C LEU A 26 12.96 -4.60 -19.81
N ALA A 27 12.34 -3.59 -19.20
CA ALA A 27 11.68 -2.51 -19.94
C ALA A 27 12.67 -1.71 -20.82
N ILE A 28 13.87 -1.43 -20.30
CA ILE A 28 14.97 -0.82 -21.05
C ILE A 28 15.36 -1.73 -22.23
N SER A 29 15.53 -3.03 -21.98
CA SER A 29 15.88 -4.03 -23.01
C SER A 29 14.81 -4.15 -24.10
N ILE A 30 13.51 -4.19 -23.75
CA ILE A 30 12.38 -4.18 -24.71
C ILE A 30 12.37 -2.91 -25.54
N ASN A 31 12.57 -1.74 -24.92
CA ASN A 31 12.59 -0.47 -25.64
C ASN A 31 13.78 -0.38 -26.60
N LEU A 32 14.99 -0.75 -26.15
CA LEU A 32 16.20 -0.67 -26.97
C LEU A 32 16.21 -1.73 -28.08
N SER A 33 15.76 -2.96 -27.82
CA SER A 33 15.54 -3.98 -28.87
C SER A 33 14.43 -3.56 -29.83
N GLY A 34 13.36 -2.93 -29.34
CA GLY A 34 12.32 -2.31 -30.17
C GLY A 34 12.87 -1.21 -31.08
N LYS A 35 13.80 -0.39 -30.58
CA LYS A 35 14.51 0.65 -31.34
C LYS A 35 15.37 0.06 -32.45
N GLN A 36 15.98 -1.11 -32.25
CA GLN A 36 16.72 -1.80 -33.31
C GLN A 36 15.84 -2.09 -34.53
N ARG A 37 14.59 -2.56 -34.36
CA ARG A 37 13.65 -2.79 -35.47
C ARG A 37 13.38 -1.52 -36.28
N MET A 38 13.25 -0.39 -35.60
CA MET A 38 13.06 0.91 -36.25
C MET A 38 14.33 1.32 -37.00
N LEU A 39 15.51 1.13 -36.38
CA LEU A 39 16.80 1.48 -36.97
C LEU A 39 17.08 0.67 -38.24
N THR A 40 16.71 -0.61 -38.33
CA THR A 40 16.85 -1.35 -39.61
C THR A 40 16.12 -0.66 -40.76
N GLN A 41 14.91 -0.13 -40.51
CA GLN A 41 14.12 0.58 -41.51
C GLN A 41 14.68 1.97 -41.80
N LYS A 42 15.09 2.69 -40.75
CA LYS A 42 15.62 4.05 -40.83
C LYS A 42 16.95 4.11 -41.58
N ILE A 43 17.86 3.18 -41.30
CA ILE A 43 19.16 3.06 -41.99
C ILE A 43 18.92 2.84 -43.48
N THR A 44 18.05 1.92 -43.87
CA THR A 44 17.72 1.72 -45.29
C THR A 44 17.03 2.92 -45.92
N LYS A 45 16.12 3.60 -45.20
CA LYS A 45 15.50 4.84 -45.66
C LYS A 45 16.56 5.91 -45.95
N GLU A 46 17.47 6.14 -45.00
CA GLU A 46 18.57 7.10 -45.12
C GLU A 46 19.50 6.76 -46.29
N SER A 47 19.83 5.47 -46.49
CA SER A 47 20.57 5.01 -47.67
C SER A 47 19.89 5.37 -48.98
N PHE A 48 18.57 5.18 -49.09
CA PHE A 48 17.85 5.49 -50.33
C PHE A 48 17.57 7.00 -50.51
N LEU A 49 17.56 7.80 -49.44
CA LEU A 49 17.60 9.26 -49.56
C LEU A 49 18.93 9.73 -50.16
N VAL A 50 20.05 9.11 -49.75
CA VAL A 50 21.37 9.34 -50.37
C VAL A 50 21.36 8.96 -51.86
N ARG A 51 20.76 7.81 -52.21
CA ARG A 51 20.61 7.36 -53.60
C ARG A 51 19.81 8.37 -54.44
N SER A 52 18.70 8.85 -53.92
CA SER A 52 17.81 9.81 -54.60
C SER A 52 18.30 11.26 -54.52
N ASN A 53 19.50 11.51 -54.00
CA ASN A 53 20.09 12.84 -53.83
C ASN A 53 19.23 13.82 -53.01
N ILE A 54 18.38 13.32 -52.10
CA ILE A 54 17.55 14.14 -51.22
C ILE A 54 18.34 14.43 -49.95
N ASP A 55 18.66 15.70 -49.70
CA ASP A 55 19.44 16.17 -48.55
C ASP A 55 20.68 15.28 -48.31
N LYS A 56 21.42 14.97 -49.38
CA LYS A 56 22.38 13.86 -49.43
C LYS A 56 23.41 13.89 -48.31
N GLN A 57 24.03 15.05 -48.06
CA GLN A 57 25.06 15.19 -47.02
C GLN A 57 24.48 14.98 -45.62
N GLU A 58 23.33 15.60 -45.34
CA GLU A 58 22.62 15.41 -44.07
C GLU A 58 22.24 13.93 -43.85
N ASN A 59 21.80 13.25 -44.91
CA ASN A 59 21.45 11.84 -44.83
C ASN A 59 22.66 10.92 -44.69
N ILE A 60 23.85 11.28 -45.19
CA ILE A 60 25.10 10.56 -44.90
C ILE A 60 25.44 10.64 -43.40
N GLU A 61 25.30 11.83 -42.78
CA GLU A 61 25.52 11.97 -41.34
C GLU A 61 24.50 11.19 -40.52
N LYS A 62 23.20 11.30 -40.87
CA LYS A 62 22.13 10.55 -40.22
C LYS A 62 22.36 9.05 -40.33
N LEU A 63 22.72 8.56 -41.52
CA LEU A 63 23.03 7.14 -41.79
C LEU A 63 24.19 6.65 -40.93
N THR A 64 25.26 7.46 -40.84
CA THR A 64 26.41 7.18 -39.97
C THR A 64 25.99 7.05 -38.52
N LYS A 65 25.30 8.04 -37.97
CA LYS A 65 24.81 8.04 -36.58
C LYS A 65 23.85 6.88 -36.30
N SER A 66 22.90 6.62 -37.20
CA SER A 66 21.90 5.54 -37.06
C SER A 66 22.56 4.15 -37.05
N SER A 67 23.52 3.91 -37.95
CA SER A 67 24.24 2.64 -38.10
C SER A 67 25.15 2.34 -36.92
N GLN A 68 25.89 3.32 -36.42
CA GLN A 68 26.70 3.21 -35.20
C GLN A 68 25.82 2.94 -33.97
N LEU A 69 24.67 3.60 -33.87
CA LEU A 69 23.74 3.37 -32.77
C LEU A 69 23.12 1.97 -32.80
N PHE A 70 22.81 1.44 -33.99
CA PHE A 70 22.38 0.05 -34.14
C PHE A 70 23.47 -0.89 -33.63
N ASP A 71 24.69 -0.77 -34.15
CA ASP A 71 25.82 -1.62 -33.78
C ASP A 71 26.12 -1.61 -32.28
N LYS A 72 26.22 -0.42 -31.68
CA LYS A 72 26.44 -0.25 -30.24
C LYS A 72 25.33 -0.90 -29.41
N THR A 73 24.07 -0.67 -29.77
CA THR A 73 22.95 -1.19 -29.00
C THR A 73 22.83 -2.71 -29.14
N LEU A 74 23.08 -3.28 -30.32
CA LEU A 74 23.07 -4.74 -30.52
C LEU A 74 24.14 -5.42 -29.65
N LYS A 75 25.36 -4.89 -29.64
CA LYS A 75 26.44 -5.35 -28.74
C LYS A 75 26.04 -5.22 -27.28
N GLY A 76 25.48 -4.08 -26.89
CA GLY A 76 24.99 -3.85 -25.53
C GLY A 76 23.87 -4.80 -25.10
N LEU A 77 22.97 -5.19 -26.01
CA LEU A 77 21.92 -6.18 -25.73
C LEU A 77 22.50 -7.58 -25.49
N MET A 78 23.60 -7.91 -26.17
CA MET A 78 24.28 -9.20 -26.05
C MET A 78 25.20 -9.28 -24.81
N GLN A 79 25.96 -8.21 -24.54
CA GLN A 79 27.08 -8.22 -23.59
C GLN A 79 26.88 -7.29 -22.37
N GLY A 80 25.81 -6.48 -22.38
CA GLY A 80 25.63 -5.39 -21.44
C GLY A 80 26.35 -4.11 -21.89
N ASP A 81 25.82 -2.95 -21.48
CA ASP A 81 26.43 -1.64 -21.71
C ASP A 81 25.93 -0.69 -20.62
N LYS A 82 26.83 -0.28 -19.71
CA LYS A 82 26.51 0.61 -18.59
C LYS A 82 25.99 1.97 -19.06
N SER A 83 26.50 2.50 -20.17
CA SER A 83 26.07 3.79 -20.74
C SER A 83 24.62 3.74 -21.26
N LEU A 84 24.16 2.55 -21.67
CA LEU A 84 22.80 2.30 -22.11
C LEU A 84 21.91 1.72 -21.01
N GLN A 85 22.44 1.55 -19.80
CA GLN A 85 21.78 0.84 -18.68
C GLN A 85 21.32 -0.58 -19.07
N LEU A 86 22.08 -1.23 -19.96
CA LEU A 86 21.84 -2.60 -20.39
C LEU A 86 22.66 -3.56 -19.54
N VAL A 87 21.99 -4.60 -19.05
CA VAL A 87 22.62 -5.74 -18.39
C VAL A 87 22.73 -6.88 -19.40
N ALA A 88 23.84 -7.61 -19.37
CA ALA A 88 24.06 -8.76 -20.24
C ALA A 88 22.91 -9.77 -20.13
N ILE A 89 22.29 -10.11 -21.25
CA ILE A 89 21.19 -11.06 -21.27
C ILE A 89 21.73 -12.48 -21.01
N LYS A 90 21.22 -13.17 -19.99
CA LYS A 90 21.62 -14.56 -19.66
C LYS A 90 20.72 -15.62 -20.27
N ASN A 91 19.55 -15.23 -20.79
CA ASN A 91 18.61 -16.16 -21.42
C ASN A 91 19.19 -16.68 -22.75
N LYS A 92 19.42 -18.00 -22.83
CA LYS A 92 20.03 -18.66 -23.99
C LYS A 92 19.24 -18.47 -25.29
N GLU A 93 17.91 -18.51 -25.23
CA GLU A 93 17.05 -18.33 -26.40
C GLU A 93 17.18 -16.91 -26.98
N ILE A 94 17.16 -15.90 -26.12
CA ILE A 94 17.35 -14.49 -26.52
C ILE A 94 18.77 -14.28 -27.05
N GLN A 95 19.80 -14.85 -26.40
CA GLN A 95 21.18 -14.77 -26.89
C GLN A 95 21.33 -15.36 -28.30
N THR A 96 20.77 -16.55 -28.54
CA THR A 96 20.79 -17.21 -29.85
C THR A 96 20.11 -16.34 -30.91
N GLN A 97 18.95 -15.77 -30.58
CA GLN A 97 18.24 -14.88 -31.50
C GLN A 97 19.03 -13.60 -31.81
N LEU A 98 19.71 -13.00 -30.83
CA LEU A 98 20.56 -11.81 -31.05
C LEU A 98 21.81 -12.13 -31.88
N LYS A 99 22.43 -13.30 -31.69
CA LYS A 99 23.53 -13.76 -32.56
C LYS A 99 23.08 -13.90 -34.02
N LYS A 100 21.87 -14.40 -34.25
CA LYS A 100 21.29 -14.45 -35.59
C LYS A 100 21.08 -13.06 -36.20
N VAL A 101 20.64 -12.09 -35.41
CA VAL A 101 20.56 -10.68 -35.84
C VAL A 101 21.95 -10.13 -36.17
N GLU A 102 22.96 -10.42 -35.36
CA GLU A 102 24.34 -9.99 -35.60
C GLU A 102 24.91 -10.55 -36.91
N MET A 103 24.68 -11.84 -37.21
CA MET A 103 25.12 -12.46 -38.46
C MET A 103 24.51 -11.79 -39.70
N LEU A 104 23.25 -11.37 -39.64
CA LEU A 104 22.58 -10.63 -40.72
C LEU A 104 23.04 -9.16 -40.79
N TRP A 105 23.34 -8.56 -39.63
CA TRP A 105 23.76 -7.16 -39.53
C TRP A 105 25.15 -6.92 -40.13
N LYS A 106 26.12 -7.81 -39.91
CA LYS A 106 27.51 -7.63 -40.40
C LYS A 106 27.61 -7.35 -41.91
N PRO A 107 27.09 -8.20 -42.81
CA PRO A 107 27.14 -7.92 -44.26
C PRO A 107 26.29 -6.71 -44.64
N PHE A 108 25.13 -6.51 -44.00
CA PHE A 108 24.29 -5.34 -44.21
C PHE A 108 25.01 -4.02 -43.87
N TYR A 109 25.74 -3.99 -42.74
CA TYR A 109 26.49 -2.84 -42.28
C TYR A 109 27.69 -2.52 -43.19
N LYS A 110 28.30 -3.55 -43.79
CA LYS A 110 29.35 -3.36 -44.80
C LYS A 110 28.84 -2.51 -45.96
N GLU A 111 27.68 -2.83 -46.53
CA GLU A 111 27.09 -2.06 -47.62
C GLU A 111 26.71 -0.64 -47.19
N VAL A 112 26.22 -0.47 -45.96
CA VAL A 112 25.96 0.87 -45.40
C VAL A 112 27.23 1.73 -45.36
N LYS A 113 28.38 1.16 -44.96
CA LYS A 113 29.67 1.88 -44.98
C LYS A 113 30.11 2.24 -46.39
N VAL A 114 29.87 1.37 -47.37
CA VAL A 114 30.16 1.66 -48.78
C VAL A 114 29.35 2.89 -49.24
N ILE A 115 28.07 2.98 -48.87
CA ILE A 115 27.22 4.16 -49.15
C ILE A 115 27.75 5.41 -48.47
N ILE A 116 28.11 5.34 -47.19
CA ILE A 116 28.69 6.46 -46.44
C ILE A 116 29.98 6.97 -47.10
N SER A 117 30.81 6.05 -47.62
CA SER A 117 32.06 6.39 -48.31
C SER A 117 31.87 6.95 -49.74
N GLY A 118 30.64 7.02 -50.23
CA GLY A 118 30.34 7.48 -51.60
C GLY A 118 30.67 6.47 -52.70
N LYS A 119 31.04 5.23 -52.36
CA LYS A 119 31.49 4.19 -53.31
C LYS A 119 30.40 3.17 -53.68
N ALA A 120 29.13 3.46 -53.38
CA ALA A 120 28.03 2.51 -53.56
C ALA A 120 27.63 2.37 -55.02
N THR A 121 27.32 1.13 -55.41
CA THR A 121 26.75 0.78 -56.71
C THR A 121 25.29 0.33 -56.54
N ASP A 122 24.58 0.11 -57.65
CA ASP A 122 23.24 -0.47 -57.64
C ASP A 122 23.17 -1.81 -56.89
N SER A 123 24.26 -2.58 -56.91
CA SER A 123 24.37 -3.83 -56.16
C SER A 123 24.25 -3.60 -54.65
N SER A 124 24.92 -2.58 -54.11
CA SER A 124 24.82 -2.22 -52.68
C SER A 124 23.38 -1.94 -52.26
N TYR A 125 22.62 -1.20 -53.09
CA TYR A 125 21.22 -0.89 -52.79
C TYR A 125 20.29 -2.12 -52.94
N LYS A 126 20.53 -2.99 -53.92
CA LYS A 126 19.82 -4.29 -54.05
C LYS A 126 20.04 -5.17 -52.83
N ILE A 127 21.27 -5.29 -52.33
CA ILE A 127 21.60 -6.06 -51.13
C ILE A 127 20.84 -5.51 -49.91
N LEU A 128 20.80 -4.18 -49.74
CA LEU A 128 20.05 -3.57 -48.64
C LEU A 128 18.54 -3.84 -48.75
N GLU A 129 17.95 -3.74 -49.95
CA GLU A 129 16.53 -4.04 -50.18
C GLU A 129 16.18 -5.48 -49.80
N GLN A 130 16.94 -6.45 -50.34
CA GLN A 130 16.68 -7.88 -50.16
C GLN A 130 16.82 -8.32 -48.70
N ASN A 131 17.79 -7.77 -47.98
CA ASN A 131 18.10 -8.20 -46.60
C ASN A 131 17.33 -7.42 -45.52
N ASN A 132 16.77 -6.24 -45.84
CA ASN A 132 16.14 -5.38 -44.85
C ASN A 132 14.97 -6.07 -44.11
N ILE A 133 14.07 -6.73 -44.84
CA ILE A 133 12.90 -7.38 -44.24
C ILE A 133 13.30 -8.58 -43.39
N THR A 134 14.31 -9.33 -43.81
CA THR A 134 14.84 -10.46 -43.02
C THR A 134 15.44 -9.97 -41.71
N LEU A 135 16.26 -8.93 -41.74
CA LEU A 135 16.84 -8.32 -40.53
C LEU A 135 15.75 -7.75 -39.60
N LEU A 136 14.72 -7.10 -40.16
CA LEU A 136 13.55 -6.64 -39.40
C LEU A 136 12.81 -7.80 -38.71
N LYS A 137 12.55 -8.90 -39.44
CA LYS A 137 11.84 -10.06 -38.91
C LYS A 137 12.59 -10.70 -37.74
N GLU A 138 13.89 -10.91 -37.87
CA GLU A 138 14.71 -11.49 -36.82
C GLU A 138 14.82 -10.56 -35.59
N MET A 139 14.94 -9.25 -35.81
CA MET A 139 14.88 -8.29 -34.71
C MET A 139 13.50 -8.23 -34.05
N ASN A 140 12.41 -8.45 -34.82
CA ASN A 140 11.05 -8.57 -34.28
C ASN A 140 10.86 -9.80 -33.41
N LYS A 141 11.47 -10.93 -33.77
CA LYS A 141 11.51 -12.13 -32.94
C LYS A 141 12.22 -11.86 -31.61
N ALA A 142 13.39 -11.20 -31.64
CA ALA A 142 14.12 -10.85 -30.42
C ALA A 142 13.26 -10.01 -29.44
N VAL A 143 12.54 -9.01 -29.93
CA VAL A 143 11.63 -8.20 -29.08
C VAL A 143 10.49 -9.05 -28.51
N GLY A 144 9.94 -9.96 -29.29
CA GLY A 144 8.91 -10.91 -28.83
C GLY A 144 9.41 -11.81 -27.70
N LEU A 145 10.66 -12.30 -27.80
CA LEU A 145 11.28 -13.10 -26.74
C LEU A 145 11.50 -12.29 -25.45
N TYR A 146 12.00 -11.04 -25.56
CA TYR A 146 12.09 -10.12 -24.41
C TYR A 146 10.72 -9.81 -23.79
N ALA A 147 9.67 -9.67 -24.59
CA ALA A 147 8.32 -9.41 -24.09
C ALA A 147 7.72 -10.66 -23.39
N SER A 148 8.02 -11.86 -23.89
CA SER A 148 7.48 -13.14 -23.42
C SER A 148 8.23 -13.72 -22.21
N SER A 149 9.43 -13.25 -21.89
CA SER A 149 10.23 -13.76 -20.77
C SER A 149 9.68 -13.44 -19.36
N ASN A 150 8.43 -12.96 -19.24
CA ASN A 150 7.84 -12.47 -18.00
C ASN A 150 6.41 -13.02 -17.76
N LYS A 151 6.27 -14.11 -16.98
CA LYS A 151 5.00 -14.83 -16.75
C LYS A 151 4.11 -14.25 -15.61
N GLY A 152 3.96 -12.93 -15.49
CA GLY A 152 3.12 -12.28 -14.45
C GLY A 152 1.91 -11.52 -15.00
N LYS A 153 0.67 -11.90 -14.60
CA LYS A 153 -0.61 -11.35 -15.12
C LYS A 153 -0.72 -9.80 -15.08
N ASN A 154 -0.27 -9.14 -14.01
CA ASN A 154 -0.33 -7.67 -13.89
C ASN A 154 0.86 -6.92 -14.55
N ARG A 155 1.86 -7.64 -15.07
CA ARG A 155 3.06 -7.06 -15.71
C ARG A 155 3.02 -7.12 -17.24
N LEU A 156 2.10 -7.91 -17.82
CA LEU A 156 2.00 -8.16 -19.26
C LEU A 156 1.40 -7.00 -20.08
N ALA A 157 0.40 -6.30 -19.54
CA ALA A 157 -0.27 -5.19 -20.24
C ALA A 157 0.71 -4.06 -20.59
N LEU A 158 1.66 -3.83 -19.70
CA LEU A 158 2.61 -2.73 -19.75
C LEU A 158 3.74 -2.91 -20.77
N ALA A 159 4.25 -4.14 -20.91
CA ALA A 159 5.24 -4.49 -21.92
C ALA A 159 4.63 -4.46 -23.33
N ASN A 160 3.35 -4.83 -23.45
CA ASN A 160 2.63 -4.78 -24.73
C ASN A 160 2.41 -3.35 -25.20
N ASP A 161 2.03 -2.43 -24.31
CA ASP A 161 1.85 -1.00 -24.64
C ASP A 161 3.16 -0.34 -25.11
N ILE A 162 4.29 -0.58 -24.40
CA ILE A 162 5.62 -0.07 -24.82
C ILE A 162 6.04 -0.67 -26.16
N ASN A 163 5.84 -1.98 -26.35
CA ASN A 163 6.18 -2.66 -27.60
C ASN A 163 5.37 -2.11 -28.78
N LEU A 164 4.06 -1.86 -28.58
CA LEU A 164 3.16 -1.37 -29.62
C LEU A 164 3.35 0.13 -29.91
N ALA A 165 3.56 0.98 -28.91
CA ALA A 165 4.01 2.36 -29.13
C ALA A 165 5.39 2.39 -29.84
N GLY A 166 6.29 1.46 -29.48
CA GLY A 166 7.55 1.24 -30.17
C GLY A 166 7.39 0.81 -31.64
N LYS A 167 6.39 -0.02 -31.92
CA LYS A 167 6.04 -0.48 -33.28
C LYS A 167 5.61 0.67 -34.17
N GLN A 168 4.90 1.67 -33.65
CA GLN A 168 4.50 2.83 -34.46
C GLN A 168 5.67 3.65 -34.98
N ARG A 169 6.74 3.81 -34.18
CA ARG A 169 8.00 4.43 -34.62
C ARG A 169 8.60 3.68 -35.81
N MET A 170 8.66 2.35 -35.71
CA MET A 170 9.14 1.51 -36.81
C MET A 170 8.26 1.66 -38.05
N LEU A 171 6.93 1.70 -37.90
CA LEU A 171 6.01 1.86 -39.02
C LEU A 171 6.21 3.18 -39.77
N THR A 172 6.52 4.29 -39.08
CA THR A 172 6.84 5.56 -39.77
C THR A 172 8.06 5.41 -40.70
N GLN A 173 9.12 4.76 -40.21
CA GLN A 173 10.35 4.57 -40.97
C GLN A 173 10.17 3.54 -42.10
N LYS A 174 9.38 2.50 -41.83
CA LYS A 174 9.02 1.49 -42.83
C LYS A 174 8.20 2.09 -43.98
N MET A 175 7.26 2.99 -43.68
CA MET A 175 6.49 3.74 -44.68
C MET A 175 7.40 4.62 -45.54
N GLY A 176 8.30 5.41 -44.93
CA GLY A 176 9.25 6.23 -45.69
C GLY A 176 10.16 5.39 -46.58
N LYS A 177 10.68 4.28 -46.07
CA LYS A 177 11.48 3.32 -46.85
C LYS A 177 10.71 2.74 -48.02
N ALA A 178 9.45 2.33 -47.82
CA ALA A 178 8.62 1.76 -48.86
C ALA A 178 8.32 2.76 -50.00
N LEU A 179 8.08 4.03 -49.65
CA LEU A 179 7.94 5.11 -50.64
C LEU A 179 9.22 5.28 -51.47
N LEU A 180 10.38 5.27 -50.82
CA LEU A 180 11.67 5.43 -51.50
C LEU A 180 12.03 4.22 -52.38
N PHE A 181 11.72 3.00 -51.95
CA PHE A 181 11.88 1.83 -52.81
C PHE A 181 11.02 1.94 -54.07
N ALA A 182 9.74 2.30 -53.89
CA ALA A 182 8.81 2.49 -54.99
C ALA A 182 9.22 3.61 -55.95
N SER A 183 9.85 4.70 -55.46
CA SER A 183 10.33 5.81 -56.28
C SER A 183 11.68 5.56 -56.95
N ASN A 184 12.40 4.52 -56.54
CA ASN A 184 13.65 4.06 -57.17
C ASN A 184 13.41 2.80 -58.01
N ASP A 185 12.16 2.55 -58.43
CA ASP A 185 11.71 1.43 -59.28
C ASP A 185 11.96 0.02 -58.73
N PHE A 186 12.19 -0.11 -57.43
CA PHE A 186 12.19 -1.41 -56.76
C PHE A 186 10.74 -1.85 -56.54
N LYS A 187 10.31 -2.93 -57.21
CA LYS A 187 9.04 -3.65 -56.97
C LYS A 187 7.87 -2.73 -56.61
N LYS A 188 7.65 -1.68 -57.41
CA LYS A 188 6.80 -0.53 -57.06
C LYS A 188 5.42 -0.93 -56.53
N LYS A 189 4.73 -1.85 -57.21
CA LYS A 189 3.40 -2.35 -56.77
C LYS A 189 3.44 -2.97 -55.38
N GLU A 190 4.44 -3.79 -55.09
CA GLU A 190 4.58 -4.47 -53.79
C GLU A 190 4.86 -3.49 -52.65
N TYR A 191 5.75 -2.51 -52.88
CA TYR A 191 6.09 -1.56 -51.83
C TYR A 191 5.02 -0.49 -51.58
N ILE A 192 4.22 -0.13 -52.59
CA ILE A 192 3.01 0.67 -52.36
C ILE A 192 1.98 -0.12 -51.55
N ALA A 193 1.84 -1.42 -51.78
CA ALA A 193 0.98 -2.27 -50.94
C ALA A 193 1.52 -2.39 -49.51
N ASP A 194 2.83 -2.57 -49.32
CA ASP A 194 3.47 -2.61 -48.00
C ASP A 194 3.34 -1.27 -47.24
N PHE A 195 3.41 -0.15 -47.96
CA PHE A 195 3.14 1.18 -47.44
C PHE A 195 1.71 1.27 -46.89
N LYS A 196 0.69 0.96 -47.71
CA LYS A 196 -0.73 1.01 -47.31
C LYS A 196 -1.03 0.12 -46.11
N LYS A 197 -0.45 -1.09 -46.08
CA LYS A 197 -0.55 -2.00 -44.93
C LYS A 197 0.06 -1.39 -43.67
N SER A 198 1.22 -0.76 -43.79
CA SER A 198 1.92 -0.12 -42.67
C SER A 198 1.15 1.10 -42.15
N GLN A 199 0.53 1.88 -43.05
CA GLN A 199 -0.32 3.03 -42.75
C GLN A 199 -1.60 2.62 -41.99
N LYS A 200 -2.28 1.56 -42.45
CA LYS A 200 -3.44 0.99 -41.74
C LYS A 200 -3.06 0.53 -40.34
N LEU A 201 -1.98 -0.25 -40.22
CA LEU A 201 -1.53 -0.78 -38.94
C LEU A 201 -1.09 0.32 -37.96
N PHE A 202 -0.50 1.41 -38.46
CA PHE A 202 -0.15 2.56 -37.64
C PHE A 202 -1.40 3.19 -37.01
N THR A 203 -2.44 3.39 -37.82
CA THR A 203 -3.73 3.98 -37.39
C THR A 203 -4.44 3.09 -36.37
N GLU A 204 -4.54 1.79 -36.64
CA GLU A 204 -5.13 0.82 -35.72
C GLU A 204 -4.39 0.78 -34.38
N THR A 205 -3.06 0.81 -34.42
CA THR A 205 -2.24 0.83 -33.20
C THR A 205 -2.44 2.13 -32.42
N LEU A 206 -2.57 3.28 -33.10
CA LEU A 206 -2.78 4.57 -32.45
C LEU A 206 -4.12 4.61 -31.71
N ASN A 207 -5.18 4.18 -32.39
CA ASN A 207 -6.52 4.09 -31.80
C ASN A 207 -6.55 3.08 -30.65
N GLY A 208 -5.89 1.94 -30.80
CA GLY A 208 -5.77 0.95 -29.73
C GLY A 208 -5.05 1.47 -28.49
N LEU A 209 -4.05 2.35 -28.65
CA LEU A 209 -3.36 2.97 -27.51
C LEU A 209 -4.25 3.98 -26.76
N PHE A 210 -5.16 4.67 -27.45
CA PHE A 210 -6.16 5.52 -26.81
C PHE A 210 -7.23 4.72 -26.09
N TYR A 211 -7.89 3.81 -26.82
CA TYR A 211 -9.19 3.25 -26.42
C TYR A 211 -9.14 1.78 -26.02
N GLY A 212 -8.01 1.12 -26.25
CA GLY A 212 -7.87 -0.33 -26.12
C GLY A 212 -8.19 -1.07 -27.41
N SER A 213 -7.79 -2.33 -27.49
CA SER A 213 -8.06 -3.22 -28.62
C SER A 213 -7.85 -4.66 -28.18
N ASN A 214 -8.90 -5.49 -28.23
CA ASN A 214 -8.79 -6.90 -27.91
C ASN A 214 -7.90 -7.65 -28.90
N ILE A 215 -7.95 -7.27 -30.19
CA ILE A 215 -7.13 -7.85 -31.25
C ILE A 215 -5.64 -7.60 -30.99
N LEU A 216 -5.28 -6.36 -30.61
CA LEU A 216 -3.90 -5.98 -30.31
C LEU A 216 -3.51 -6.24 -28.85
N LYS A 217 -4.44 -6.74 -28.03
CA LYS A 217 -4.30 -6.93 -26.57
C LYS A 217 -3.90 -5.64 -25.85
N LEU A 218 -4.44 -4.51 -26.28
CA LEU A 218 -4.22 -3.19 -25.71
C LEU A 218 -5.33 -2.85 -24.72
N ALA A 219 -4.97 -2.34 -23.54
CA ALA A 219 -5.94 -1.91 -22.53
C ALA A 219 -6.47 -0.48 -22.77
N GLY A 220 -5.75 0.32 -23.56
CA GLY A 220 -5.99 1.76 -23.67
C GLY A 220 -5.48 2.51 -22.44
N THR A 221 -5.39 3.85 -22.53
CA THR A 221 -4.84 4.67 -21.44
C THR A 221 -5.73 5.85 -21.10
N LYS A 222 -5.98 6.02 -19.79
CA LYS A 222 -6.67 7.19 -19.23
C LYS A 222 -5.70 8.18 -18.57
N LEU A 223 -4.39 7.95 -18.68
CA LEU A 223 -3.38 8.78 -18.02
C LEU A 223 -3.22 10.12 -18.76
N PRO A 224 -3.53 11.27 -18.14
CA PRO A 224 -3.63 12.55 -18.85
C PRO A 224 -2.39 12.94 -19.65
N LYS A 225 -1.18 12.68 -19.11
CA LYS A 225 0.09 12.98 -19.80
C LYS A 225 0.29 12.12 -21.06
N ILE A 226 -0.12 10.86 -21.01
CA ILE A 226 0.00 9.93 -22.14
C ILE A 226 -1.05 10.28 -23.20
N THR A 227 -2.31 10.44 -22.78
CA THR A 227 -3.41 10.82 -23.67
C THR A 227 -3.12 12.13 -24.40
N LYS A 228 -2.55 13.13 -23.71
CA LYS A 228 -2.14 14.40 -24.32
C LYS A 228 -1.08 14.18 -25.41
N GLN A 229 -0.06 13.36 -25.15
CA GLN A 229 1.00 13.09 -26.12
C GLN A 229 0.49 12.29 -27.34
N LEU A 230 -0.37 11.30 -27.12
CA LEU A 230 -1.00 10.55 -28.21
C LEU A 230 -1.87 11.47 -29.09
N LYS A 231 -2.51 12.49 -28.51
CA LYS A 231 -3.31 13.47 -29.27
C LYS A 231 -2.46 14.36 -30.17
N VAL A 232 -1.27 14.75 -29.73
CA VAL A 232 -0.29 15.46 -30.57
C VAL A 232 0.05 14.62 -31.81
N VAL A 233 0.34 13.34 -31.57
CA VAL A 233 0.65 12.37 -32.63
C VAL A 233 -0.52 12.17 -33.60
N ASP A 234 -1.75 12.01 -33.09
CA ASP A 234 -2.95 11.82 -33.90
C ASP A 234 -3.23 13.02 -34.81
N ASN A 235 -3.07 14.23 -34.29
CA ASN A 235 -3.22 15.45 -35.07
C ASN A 235 -2.19 15.53 -36.21
N LEU A 236 -0.92 15.25 -35.91
CA LEU A 236 0.13 15.20 -36.93
C LEU A 236 -0.14 14.11 -37.96
N TRP A 237 -0.58 12.93 -37.53
CA TRP A 237 -0.87 11.80 -38.41
C TRP A 237 -1.99 12.11 -39.40
N LYS A 238 -3.10 12.70 -38.92
CA LYS A 238 -4.23 13.12 -39.76
C LYS A 238 -3.83 14.19 -40.76
N ALA A 239 -3.13 15.23 -40.30
CA ALA A 239 -2.66 16.31 -41.16
C ALA A 239 -1.71 15.83 -42.26
N HIS A 240 -0.95 14.76 -42.01
CA HIS A 240 0.04 14.22 -42.95
C HIS A 240 -0.55 13.27 -44.02
N GLN A 241 -1.78 12.77 -43.85
CA GLN A 241 -2.37 11.80 -44.78
C GLN A 241 -2.43 12.28 -46.24
N PRO A 242 -2.82 13.54 -46.56
CA PRO A 242 -2.88 14.00 -47.95
C PRO A 242 -1.51 14.03 -48.63
N ILE A 243 -0.45 14.39 -47.88
CA ILE A 243 0.93 14.42 -48.37
C ILE A 243 1.41 13.00 -48.68
N LEU A 244 1.12 12.05 -47.79
CA LEU A 244 1.41 10.63 -47.99
C LEU A 244 0.71 10.05 -49.23
N LYS A 245 -0.52 10.49 -49.51
CA LYS A 245 -1.25 10.09 -50.72
C LYS A 245 -0.52 10.53 -51.98
N LYS A 246 -0.12 11.82 -52.05
CA LYS A 246 0.64 12.37 -53.18
C LYS A 246 2.00 11.69 -53.37
N ALA A 247 2.65 11.27 -52.28
CA ALA A 247 3.93 10.58 -52.33
C ALA A 247 3.86 9.17 -52.92
N MET A 248 2.73 8.47 -52.80
CA MET A 248 2.53 7.20 -53.52
C MET A 248 2.53 7.38 -55.04
N ASP A 249 2.14 8.56 -55.51
CA ASP A 249 2.16 8.95 -56.93
C ASP A 249 3.48 9.61 -57.34
N GLY A 250 4.51 9.56 -56.48
CA GLY A 250 5.84 10.12 -56.72
C GLY A 250 6.00 11.61 -56.44
N LYS A 251 4.97 12.30 -55.91
CA LYS A 251 4.99 13.75 -55.64
C LYS A 251 5.26 14.07 -54.17
N GLU A 252 5.87 15.22 -53.88
CA GLU A 252 6.10 15.70 -52.50
C GLU A 252 6.90 14.72 -51.59
N MET A 253 7.78 13.89 -52.16
CA MET A 253 8.53 12.85 -51.44
C MET A 253 9.28 13.40 -50.21
N LYS A 254 10.02 14.50 -50.36
CA LYS A 254 10.73 15.16 -49.25
C LYS A 254 9.78 15.53 -48.09
N LYS A 255 8.67 16.20 -48.41
CA LYS A 255 7.65 16.59 -47.42
C LYS A 255 7.06 15.37 -46.73
N ALA A 256 6.80 14.30 -47.47
CA ALA A 256 6.29 13.04 -46.94
C ALA A 256 7.25 12.41 -45.93
N ILE A 257 8.55 12.37 -46.24
CA ILE A 257 9.59 11.86 -45.35
C ILE A 257 9.75 12.74 -44.11
N ASP A 258 9.81 14.07 -44.28
CA ASP A 258 9.97 15.03 -43.18
C ASP A 258 8.80 14.94 -42.17
N GLY A 259 7.57 14.81 -42.66
CA GLY A 259 6.41 14.65 -41.77
C GLY A 259 6.40 13.31 -41.03
N LEU A 260 6.85 12.22 -41.65
CA LEU A 260 7.00 10.93 -40.97
C LEU A 260 8.08 11.00 -39.88
N ASP A 261 9.15 11.77 -40.08
CA ASP A 261 10.20 11.99 -39.07
C ASP A 261 9.73 12.89 -37.92
N LYS A 262 8.89 13.90 -38.19
CA LYS A 262 8.22 14.68 -37.12
C LYS A 262 7.35 13.78 -36.25
N ILE A 263 6.57 12.88 -36.85
CA ILE A 263 5.73 11.93 -36.12
C ILE A 263 6.60 10.96 -35.30
N LEU A 264 7.73 10.49 -35.85
CA LEU A 264 8.69 9.66 -35.10
C LEU A 264 9.17 10.35 -33.82
N VAL A 265 9.49 11.65 -33.87
CA VAL A 265 9.94 12.42 -32.70
C VAL A 265 8.87 12.46 -31.61
N GLU A 266 7.63 12.76 -31.96
CA GLU A 266 6.52 12.80 -30.99
C GLU A 266 6.18 11.40 -30.43
N MET A 267 6.34 10.36 -31.24
CA MET A 267 6.22 8.97 -30.77
C MET A 267 7.32 8.57 -29.79
N ASN A 268 8.55 9.05 -29.98
CA ASN A 268 9.64 8.83 -29.02
C ASN A 268 9.32 9.44 -27.65
N LYS A 269 8.71 10.65 -27.63
CA LYS A 269 8.22 11.26 -26.38
C LYS A 269 7.13 10.41 -25.72
N GLY A 270 6.19 9.89 -26.51
CA GLY A 270 5.15 8.97 -26.03
C GLY A 270 5.72 7.74 -25.32
N VAL A 271 6.65 7.03 -25.96
CA VAL A 271 7.31 5.85 -25.37
C VAL A 271 8.05 6.19 -24.07
N PHE A 272 8.70 7.36 -23.99
CA PHE A 272 9.37 7.80 -22.77
C PHE A 272 8.39 8.05 -21.61
N ILE A 273 7.24 8.70 -21.87
CA ILE A 273 6.21 8.96 -20.85
C ILE A 273 5.58 7.65 -20.34
N TYR A 274 5.32 6.69 -21.24
CA TYR A 274 4.90 5.34 -20.86
C TYR A 274 5.94 4.70 -19.92
N THR A 275 7.22 4.78 -20.28
CA THR A 275 8.33 4.23 -19.47
C THR A 275 8.39 4.85 -18.06
N GLN A 276 8.16 6.16 -17.91
CA GLN A 276 8.25 6.87 -16.63
C GLN A 276 7.07 6.64 -15.69
N SER A 277 5.85 6.55 -16.23
CA SER A 277 4.62 6.36 -15.43
C SER A 277 4.65 5.07 -14.58
N ILE A 278 5.42 4.09 -15.04
CA ILE A 278 5.59 2.76 -14.44
C ILE A 278 6.39 2.82 -13.13
N ASN A 279 7.48 3.60 -13.12
CA ASN A 279 8.34 3.73 -11.95
C ASN A 279 7.58 4.33 -10.75
N ARG A 280 6.64 5.24 -11.02
CA ARG A 280 5.81 5.89 -10.00
C ARG A 280 4.71 4.99 -9.44
N GLN A 281 4.10 4.12 -10.26
CA GLN A 281 3.05 3.20 -9.78
C GLN A 281 3.60 2.20 -8.75
N LYS A 282 4.81 1.66 -8.97
CA LYS A 282 5.45 0.74 -8.02
C LYS A 282 5.82 1.39 -6.68
N GLN A 283 6.31 2.64 -6.71
CA GLN A 283 6.59 3.41 -5.50
C GLN A 283 5.31 3.64 -4.68
N ARG A 284 4.19 3.98 -5.35
CA ARG A 284 2.88 4.15 -4.68
C ARG A 284 2.40 2.88 -3.99
N THR A 285 2.50 1.71 -4.64
CA THR A 285 2.06 0.44 -4.05
C THR A 285 2.91 0.05 -2.84
N LYS A 286 4.25 0.23 -2.92
CA LYS A 286 5.15 -0.03 -1.80
C LYS A 286 4.89 0.92 -0.62
N PHE A 287 4.65 2.20 -0.90
CA PHE A 287 4.27 3.18 0.12
C PHE A 287 2.92 2.85 0.79
N ALA A 288 1.90 2.50 0.02
CA ALA A 288 0.59 2.12 0.54
C ALA A 288 0.66 0.90 1.48
N SER A 289 1.48 -0.10 1.14
CA SER A 289 1.69 -1.28 2.01
C SER A 289 2.37 -0.95 3.35
N LEU A 290 3.30 0.02 3.36
CA LEU A 290 3.96 0.49 4.59
C LEU A 290 2.98 1.22 5.51
N ILE A 291 2.14 2.09 4.95
CA ILE A 291 1.08 2.79 5.70
C ILE A 291 0.08 1.80 6.29
N SER A 292 -0.36 0.81 5.52
CA SER A 292 -1.30 -0.22 6.01
C SER A 292 -0.72 -1.07 7.15
N SER A 293 0.58 -1.41 7.08
CA SER A 293 1.28 -2.16 8.15
C SER A 293 1.47 -1.32 9.41
N PHE A 294 1.71 -0.01 9.25
CA PHE A 294 1.84 0.93 10.37
C PHE A 294 0.51 1.15 11.10
N MET A 295 -0.58 1.36 10.35
CA MET A 295 -1.93 1.57 10.89
C MET A 295 -2.47 0.34 11.64
N SER A 296 -2.13 -0.88 11.19
CA SER A 296 -2.57 -2.11 11.87
C SER A 296 -1.88 -2.32 13.22
N LYS A 297 -0.58 -2.00 13.35
CA LYS A 297 0.16 -2.12 14.62
C LYS A 297 -0.32 -1.13 15.69
N SER A 298 -0.58 0.13 15.34
CA SER A 298 -1.09 1.14 16.29
C SER A 298 -2.46 0.76 16.85
N ASN A 299 -3.37 0.22 16.01
CA ASN A 299 -4.71 -0.17 16.42
C ASN A 299 -4.72 -1.39 17.38
N ILE A 300 -3.82 -2.38 17.17
CA ILE A 300 -3.68 -3.55 18.05
C ILE A 300 -3.28 -3.13 19.48
N LEU A 301 -2.38 -2.16 19.62
CA LEU A 301 -1.88 -1.70 20.92
C LEU A 301 -2.94 -0.92 21.71
N LYS A 302 -3.65 0.01 21.06
CA LYS A 302 -4.75 0.76 21.70
C LYS A 302 -5.83 -0.18 22.24
N LYS A 303 -6.21 -1.20 21.47
CA LYS A 303 -7.18 -2.23 21.88
C LYS A 303 -6.75 -2.99 23.14
N ARG A 304 -5.48 -3.43 23.25
CA ARG A 304 -4.96 -4.11 24.45
C ARG A 304 -5.00 -3.22 25.70
N VAL A 305 -4.63 -1.95 25.57
CA VAL A 305 -4.72 -0.98 26.68
C VAL A 305 -6.17 -0.75 27.10
N ASN A 306 -7.11 -0.64 26.17
CA ASN A 306 -8.53 -0.51 26.51
C ASN A 306 -9.10 -1.77 27.17
N LEU A 307 -8.82 -2.96 26.64
CA LEU A 307 -9.28 -4.23 27.23
C LEU A 307 -8.72 -4.44 28.64
N SER A 308 -7.44 -4.15 28.87
CA SER A 308 -6.85 -4.22 30.22
C SER A 308 -7.42 -3.14 31.14
N GLY A 309 -7.67 -1.94 30.60
CA GLY A 309 -8.41 -0.87 31.26
C GLY A 309 -9.85 -1.26 31.63
N ARG A 310 -10.50 -2.12 30.83
CA ARG A 310 -11.84 -2.68 31.11
C ARG A 310 -11.77 -3.65 32.28
N GLN A 311 -10.75 -4.51 32.35
CA GLN A 311 -10.56 -5.47 33.46
C GLN A 311 -10.51 -4.76 34.82
N ARG A 312 -9.66 -3.74 34.97
CA ARG A 312 -9.61 -2.96 36.22
C ARG A 312 -10.93 -2.29 36.58
N MET A 313 -11.75 -1.89 35.60
CA MET A 313 -13.09 -1.33 35.85
C MET A 313 -14.05 -2.43 36.30
N LEU A 314 -13.98 -3.60 35.67
CA LEU A 314 -14.82 -4.74 36.01
C LEU A 314 -14.57 -5.23 37.44
N THR A 315 -13.34 -5.19 37.97
CA THR A 315 -13.10 -5.53 39.38
C THR A 315 -13.97 -4.69 40.32
N GLN A 316 -14.01 -3.37 40.10
CA GLN A 316 -14.81 -2.43 40.89
C GLN A 316 -16.32 -2.62 40.66
N ARG A 317 -16.71 -2.80 39.41
CA ARG A 317 -18.13 -2.95 39.03
C ARG A 317 -18.73 -4.23 39.58
N ILE A 318 -18.00 -5.34 39.54
CA ILE A 318 -18.44 -6.65 40.03
C ILE A 318 -18.63 -6.60 41.54
N THR A 319 -17.68 -6.02 42.30
CA THR A 319 -17.88 -5.81 43.75
C THR A 319 -19.05 -4.87 44.05
N LYS A 320 -19.21 -3.77 43.30
CA LYS A 320 -20.37 -2.88 43.44
C LYS A 320 -21.69 -3.63 43.24
N LEU A 321 -21.79 -4.47 42.21
CA LEU A 321 -22.98 -5.27 41.93
C LEU A 321 -23.24 -6.31 43.02
N ALA A 322 -22.19 -6.97 43.53
CA ALA A 322 -22.30 -7.88 44.66
C ALA A 322 -22.87 -7.18 45.90
N ILE A 323 -22.40 -5.97 46.23
CA ILE A 323 -22.94 -5.16 47.33
C ILE A 323 -24.43 -4.85 47.10
N LEU A 324 -24.82 -4.45 45.90
CA LEU A 324 -26.23 -4.17 45.57
C LEU A 324 -27.12 -5.41 45.72
N VAL A 325 -26.65 -6.58 45.25
CA VAL A 325 -27.37 -7.86 45.39
C VAL A 325 -27.54 -8.24 46.86
N SER A 326 -26.48 -8.14 47.67
CA SER A 326 -26.53 -8.46 49.10
C SER A 326 -27.34 -7.44 49.90
N SER A 327 -27.47 -6.21 49.43
CA SER A 327 -28.37 -5.19 50.00
C SER A 327 -29.80 -5.27 49.47
N SER A 328 -30.13 -6.28 48.65
CA SER A 328 -31.44 -6.46 48.01
C SER A 328 -31.92 -5.28 47.14
N ILE A 329 -31.00 -4.43 46.66
CA ILE A 329 -31.30 -3.30 45.76
C ILE A 329 -31.34 -3.81 44.32
N ASP A 330 -32.49 -3.67 43.65
CA ASP A 330 -32.74 -4.18 42.29
C ASP A 330 -32.20 -5.61 42.07
N LYS A 331 -32.39 -6.45 43.10
CA LYS A 331 -31.66 -7.71 43.30
C LYS A 331 -31.66 -8.61 42.07
N LYS A 332 -32.82 -8.78 41.43
CA LYS A 332 -32.99 -9.63 40.23
C LYS A 332 -32.14 -9.13 39.07
N GLU A 333 -32.16 -7.84 38.80
CA GLU A 333 -31.41 -7.23 37.70
C GLU A 333 -29.91 -7.17 38.00
N ASN A 334 -29.54 -6.83 39.23
CA ASN A 334 -28.13 -6.78 39.64
C ASN A 334 -27.48 -8.17 39.68
N ARG A 335 -28.22 -9.26 39.97
CA ARG A 335 -27.75 -10.64 39.81
C ARG A 335 -27.38 -10.95 38.36
N LYS A 336 -28.28 -10.65 37.41
CA LYS A 336 -28.01 -10.84 35.97
C LYS A 336 -26.76 -10.08 35.53
N ARG A 337 -26.65 -8.81 35.96
CA ARG A 337 -25.48 -7.96 35.67
C ARG A 337 -24.21 -8.53 36.30
N LEU A 338 -24.25 -9.01 37.54
CA LEU A 338 -23.12 -9.59 38.25
C LEU A 338 -22.56 -10.80 37.47
N VAL A 339 -23.41 -11.73 37.04
CA VAL A 339 -23.01 -12.88 36.21
C VAL A 339 -22.44 -12.40 34.88
N LYS A 340 -23.16 -11.54 34.16
CA LYS A 340 -22.74 -11.01 32.85
C LYS A 340 -21.34 -10.39 32.90
N PHE A 341 -21.09 -9.51 33.87
CA PHE A 341 -19.81 -8.81 33.96
C PHE A 341 -18.68 -9.68 34.50
N SER A 342 -19.00 -10.69 35.32
CA SER A 342 -18.03 -11.71 35.74
C SER A 342 -17.60 -12.60 34.57
N ASN A 343 -18.54 -13.02 33.71
CA ASN A 343 -18.23 -13.77 32.49
C ASN A 343 -17.42 -12.92 31.50
N LEU A 344 -17.78 -11.64 31.33
CA LEU A 344 -17.02 -10.72 30.48
C LEU A 344 -15.58 -10.53 30.98
N TYR A 345 -15.38 -10.49 32.31
CA TYR A 345 -14.04 -10.45 32.88
C TYR A 345 -13.26 -11.71 32.49
N ASN A 346 -13.86 -12.89 32.68
CA ASN A 346 -13.24 -14.17 32.36
C ASN A 346 -12.84 -14.27 30.87
N GLN A 347 -13.77 -13.92 29.97
CA GLN A 347 -13.52 -13.90 28.53
C GLN A 347 -12.36 -12.98 28.15
N THR A 348 -12.35 -11.76 28.70
CA THR A 348 -11.28 -10.79 28.39
C THR A 348 -9.92 -11.24 28.94
N LEU A 349 -9.89 -11.93 30.09
CA LEU A 349 -8.65 -12.48 30.65
C LEU A 349 -8.09 -13.62 29.78
N MET A 350 -8.95 -14.54 29.34
CA MET A 350 -8.59 -15.60 28.38
C MET A 350 -8.10 -15.01 27.06
N ALA A 351 -8.74 -13.95 26.56
CA ALA A 351 -8.34 -13.26 25.34
C ALA A 351 -6.91 -12.70 25.39
N PHE A 352 -6.39 -12.33 26.57
CA PHE A 352 -4.99 -11.90 26.68
C PHE A 352 -3.99 -13.05 26.56
N ARG A 353 -4.39 -14.24 27.03
CA ARG A 353 -3.56 -15.44 27.02
C ARG A 353 -3.55 -16.10 25.64
N ASP A 354 -4.74 -16.36 25.12
CA ASP A 354 -4.96 -17.22 23.94
C ASP A 354 -5.27 -16.43 22.68
N GLY A 355 -5.72 -15.18 22.85
CA GLY A 355 -6.23 -14.36 21.76
C GLY A 355 -7.73 -14.55 21.62
N ASP A 356 -8.38 -13.57 21.03
CA ASP A 356 -9.81 -13.60 20.73
C ASP A 356 -10.04 -12.68 19.52
N ALA A 357 -10.40 -13.29 18.39
CA ALA A 357 -10.62 -12.57 17.14
C ALA A 357 -11.83 -11.63 17.21
N GLU A 358 -12.89 -12.00 17.94
CA GLU A 358 -14.10 -11.20 18.11
C GLU A 358 -13.83 -9.96 18.97
N LEU A 359 -13.04 -10.12 20.04
CA LEU A 359 -12.56 -9.00 20.85
C LEU A 359 -11.42 -8.22 20.19
N GLY A 360 -10.91 -8.69 19.05
CA GLY A 360 -9.77 -8.12 18.35
C GLY A 360 -8.51 -8.11 19.21
N CYS A 361 -8.38 -9.08 20.12
CA CYS A 361 -7.28 -9.22 21.05
C CYS A 361 -6.28 -10.27 20.53
N ILE A 362 -5.05 -9.85 20.29
CA ILE A 362 -3.95 -10.75 19.92
C ILE A 362 -3.09 -10.95 21.17
N PRO A 363 -2.58 -12.16 21.48
CA PRO A 363 -1.69 -12.39 22.62
C PRO A 363 -0.39 -11.58 22.57
N SER A 364 0.12 -11.19 23.74
CA SER A 364 1.44 -10.57 23.83
C SER A 364 2.53 -11.63 23.89
N ASN A 365 3.65 -11.40 23.20
CA ASN A 365 4.84 -12.26 23.29
C ASN A 365 5.78 -11.86 24.45
N SER A 366 5.53 -10.74 25.14
CA SER A 366 6.35 -10.32 26.29
C SER A 366 6.15 -11.26 27.47
N LYS A 367 7.27 -11.77 28.00
CA LYS A 367 7.33 -12.64 29.18
C LYS A 367 6.69 -11.94 30.39
N GLU A 368 7.03 -10.68 30.60
CA GLU A 368 6.55 -9.88 31.72
C GLU A 368 5.03 -9.65 31.69
N ILE A 369 4.44 -9.53 30.50
CA ILE A 369 2.99 -9.41 30.34
C ILE A 369 2.31 -10.76 30.63
N LYS A 370 2.87 -11.87 30.14
CA LYS A 370 2.34 -13.22 30.40
C LYS A 370 2.37 -13.56 31.90
N GLU A 371 3.46 -13.23 32.58
CA GLU A 371 3.58 -13.40 34.03
C GLU A 371 2.53 -12.57 34.79
N GLN A 372 2.32 -11.31 34.40
CA GLN A 372 1.29 -10.47 35.02
C GLN A 372 -0.13 -11.01 34.81
N ILE A 373 -0.41 -11.59 33.64
CA ILE A 373 -1.70 -12.25 33.35
C ILE A 373 -1.89 -13.44 34.30
N ALA A 374 -0.86 -14.29 34.49
CA ALA A 374 -0.92 -15.43 35.40
C ALA A 374 -1.17 -15.01 36.87
N VAL A 375 -0.56 -13.91 37.32
CA VAL A 375 -0.83 -13.32 38.64
C VAL A 375 -2.31 -12.92 38.78
N ILE A 376 -2.89 -12.30 37.75
CA ILE A 376 -4.32 -11.93 37.74
C ILE A 376 -5.20 -13.16 37.73
N GLU A 377 -4.89 -14.19 36.94
CA GLU A 377 -5.65 -15.43 36.87
C GLU A 377 -5.74 -16.13 38.23
N LYS A 378 -4.63 -16.18 38.97
CA LYS A 378 -4.57 -16.79 40.31
C LYS A 378 -5.52 -16.10 41.30
N GLU A 379 -5.50 -14.77 41.33
CA GLU A 379 -6.36 -13.98 42.24
C GLU A 379 -7.82 -13.91 41.76
N TRP A 380 -8.05 -13.97 40.45
CA TRP A 380 -9.39 -13.89 39.86
C TRP A 380 -10.24 -15.13 40.13
N ARG A 381 -9.67 -16.34 40.08
CA ARG A 381 -10.40 -17.60 40.26
C ARG A 381 -11.28 -17.64 41.54
N PRO A 382 -10.73 -17.46 42.76
CA PRO A 382 -11.56 -17.47 43.96
C PRO A 382 -12.52 -16.28 44.01
N PHE A 383 -12.13 -15.12 43.47
CA PHE A 383 -13.00 -13.95 43.39
C PHE A 383 -14.24 -14.20 42.52
N TYR A 384 -14.05 -14.88 41.38
CA TYR A 384 -15.12 -15.27 40.46
C TYR A 384 -16.11 -16.26 41.08
N GLU A 385 -15.60 -17.24 41.83
CA GLU A 385 -16.43 -18.20 42.57
C GLU A 385 -17.30 -17.50 43.61
N LYS A 386 -16.74 -16.55 44.38
CA LYS A 386 -17.52 -15.76 45.34
C LYS A 386 -18.59 -14.91 44.66
N ALA A 387 -18.28 -14.31 43.51
CA ALA A 387 -19.27 -13.55 42.73
C ALA A 387 -20.45 -14.43 42.27
N LYS A 388 -20.18 -15.69 41.86
CA LYS A 388 -21.22 -16.66 41.52
C LYS A 388 -22.08 -17.06 42.72
N LEU A 389 -21.45 -17.37 43.86
CA LEU A 389 -22.19 -17.71 45.09
C LEU A 389 -23.18 -16.61 45.50
N ILE A 390 -22.78 -15.34 45.39
CA ILE A 390 -23.66 -14.19 45.66
C ILE A 390 -24.78 -14.10 44.62
N ALA A 391 -24.45 -14.27 43.34
CA ALA A 391 -25.45 -14.25 42.26
C ALA A 391 -26.52 -15.33 42.42
N ASP A 392 -26.11 -16.54 42.82
CA ASP A 392 -26.97 -17.69 43.07
C ASP A 392 -27.78 -17.56 44.38
N GLY A 393 -27.48 -16.55 45.20
CA GLY A 393 -28.13 -16.34 46.49
C GLY A 393 -27.71 -17.33 47.58
N LYS A 394 -26.56 -17.98 47.41
CA LYS A 394 -25.97 -18.95 48.34
C LYS A 394 -25.10 -18.30 49.42
N ASP A 395 -24.77 -17.01 49.29
CA ASP A 395 -24.03 -16.22 50.29
C ASP A 395 -24.95 -15.77 51.45
N LYS A 396 -25.39 -16.70 52.29
CA LYS A 396 -26.32 -16.43 53.40
C LYS A 396 -25.65 -15.76 54.60
N ASP A 397 -24.39 -16.11 54.87
CA ASP A 397 -23.60 -15.60 56.00
C ASP A 397 -22.76 -14.35 55.65
N GLY A 398 -22.84 -13.90 54.39
CA GLY A 398 -22.13 -12.71 53.91
C GLY A 398 -20.62 -12.89 53.75
N LYS A 399 -20.07 -14.10 53.94
CA LYS A 399 -18.62 -14.36 53.86
C LYS A 399 -18.09 -14.18 52.44
N ALA A 400 -18.87 -14.52 51.42
CA ALA A 400 -18.45 -14.32 50.03
C ALA A 400 -18.34 -12.83 49.71
N LEU A 401 -19.29 -12.00 50.15
CA LEU A 401 -19.21 -10.56 50.01
C LEU A 401 -17.99 -9.96 50.74
N ALA A 402 -17.79 -10.35 52.01
CA ALA A 402 -16.65 -9.87 52.81
C ALA A 402 -15.30 -10.21 52.15
N TYR A 403 -15.16 -11.42 51.62
CA TYR A 403 -14.00 -11.82 50.83
C TYR A 403 -13.81 -10.92 49.60
N MET A 404 -14.85 -10.71 48.81
CA MET A 404 -14.74 -9.87 47.60
C MET A 404 -14.37 -8.44 47.94
N VAL A 405 -14.93 -7.85 49.00
CA VAL A 405 -14.60 -6.49 49.44
C VAL A 405 -13.13 -6.40 49.87
N SER A 406 -12.65 -7.33 50.70
CA SER A 406 -11.26 -7.34 51.18
C SER A 406 -10.22 -7.55 50.07
N LYS A 407 -10.52 -8.36 49.04
CA LYS A 407 -9.60 -8.64 47.92
C LYS A 407 -9.70 -7.66 46.75
N ASN A 408 -10.73 -6.81 46.72
CA ASN A 408 -11.01 -5.95 45.57
C ASN A 408 -9.88 -4.94 45.24
N GLU A 409 -9.25 -4.33 46.25
CA GLU A 409 -8.15 -3.38 46.02
C GLU A 409 -6.88 -4.08 45.52
N ASN A 410 -6.60 -5.31 45.97
CA ASN A 410 -5.49 -6.11 45.43
C ASN A 410 -5.72 -6.44 43.95
N LEU A 411 -6.92 -6.94 43.61
CA LEU A 411 -7.28 -7.28 42.24
C LEU A 411 -7.22 -6.05 41.31
N LEU A 412 -7.64 -4.87 41.81
CA LEU A 412 -7.47 -3.60 41.11
C LEU A 412 -5.99 -3.27 40.88
N LYS A 413 -5.13 -3.39 41.90
CA LYS A 413 -3.70 -3.09 41.82
C LYS A 413 -3.02 -3.94 40.74
N ILE A 414 -3.19 -5.26 40.78
CA ILE A 414 -2.57 -6.18 39.80
C ILE A 414 -3.16 -6.01 38.40
N SER A 415 -4.46 -5.66 38.27
CA SER A 415 -5.06 -5.33 36.97
C SER A 415 -4.49 -4.02 36.39
N ASN A 416 -4.23 -3.02 37.24
CA ASN A 416 -3.63 -1.76 36.81
C ASN A 416 -2.17 -1.92 36.39
N GLU A 417 -1.43 -2.86 37.01
CA GLU A 417 -0.07 -3.18 36.58
C GLU A 417 -0.04 -3.78 35.16
N LEU A 418 -1.03 -4.61 34.80
CA LEU A 418 -1.14 -5.11 33.43
C LEU A 418 -1.34 -3.98 32.41
N VAL A 419 -2.15 -2.96 32.73
CA VAL A 419 -2.33 -1.77 31.87
C VAL A 419 -0.98 -1.06 31.66
N LYS A 420 -0.23 -0.81 32.73
CA LYS A 420 1.09 -0.16 32.66
C LYS A 420 2.10 -0.96 31.84
N ARG A 421 2.11 -2.28 31.99
CA ARG A 421 2.98 -3.17 31.19
C ARG A 421 2.63 -3.10 29.71
N TYR A 422 1.35 -3.07 29.36
CA TYR A 422 0.92 -2.85 27.97
C TYR A 422 1.36 -1.49 27.43
N GLU A 423 1.20 -0.41 28.20
CA GLU A 423 1.69 0.93 27.80
C GLU A 423 3.22 0.95 27.59
N LYS A 424 3.99 0.35 28.51
CA LYS A 424 5.46 0.32 28.46
C LYS A 424 6.02 -0.60 27.37
N SER A 425 5.32 -1.66 27.01
CA SER A 425 5.73 -2.60 25.96
C SER A 425 5.84 -1.95 24.57
N ASN A 426 5.34 -0.72 24.42
CA ASN A 426 5.36 0.06 23.20
C ASN A 426 6.73 0.73 22.93
N ARG A 427 7.80 -0.06 22.82
CA ARG A 427 9.19 0.42 22.65
C ARG A 427 9.49 1.08 21.29
N SER A 428 8.62 0.94 20.28
CA SER A 428 8.88 1.37 18.89
C SER A 428 8.02 2.54 18.40
N SER A 429 7.42 3.32 19.29
CA SER A 429 6.44 4.36 18.91
C SER A 429 6.97 5.78 19.11
N ASN A 430 6.60 6.67 18.17
CA ASN A 430 6.90 8.10 18.26
C ASN A 430 6.17 8.73 19.47
N TYR A 431 6.56 9.96 19.84
CA TYR A 431 5.99 10.68 20.99
C TYR A 431 4.45 10.77 20.95
N LEU A 432 3.87 10.95 19.76
CA LEU A 432 2.43 11.10 19.58
C LEU A 432 1.65 9.84 19.97
N ASP A 433 2.12 8.66 19.59
CA ASP A 433 1.48 7.40 19.96
C ASP A 433 1.54 7.14 21.48
N LYS A 434 2.63 7.52 22.15
CA LYS A 434 2.75 7.42 23.62
C LYS A 434 1.75 8.35 24.32
N ALA A 435 1.66 9.61 23.87
CA ALA A 435 0.67 10.56 24.38
C ALA A 435 -0.76 10.04 24.19
N ARG A 436 -1.05 9.38 23.07
CA ARG A 436 -2.38 8.81 22.79
C ARG A 436 -2.74 7.62 23.64
N LEU A 437 -1.83 6.67 23.82
CA LEU A 437 -2.08 5.54 24.72
C LEU A 437 -2.30 6.03 26.15
N HIS A 438 -1.56 7.06 26.57
CA HIS A 438 -1.73 7.68 27.87
C HIS A 438 -3.14 8.27 28.03
N ILE A 439 -3.63 9.01 27.03
CA ILE A 439 -5.01 9.54 27.02
C ILE A 439 -6.06 8.41 27.10
N VAL A 440 -5.91 7.33 26.32
CA VAL A 440 -6.80 6.16 26.37
C VAL A 440 -6.81 5.54 27.78
N ASN A 441 -5.65 5.42 28.42
CA ASN A 441 -5.55 4.93 29.79
C ASN A 441 -6.24 5.86 30.79
N ILE A 442 -6.04 7.17 30.71
CA ILE A 442 -6.67 8.14 31.61
C ILE A 442 -8.19 8.15 31.45
N ALA A 443 -8.69 8.23 30.22
CA ALA A 443 -10.12 8.11 29.94
C ALA A 443 -10.69 6.76 30.42
N GLY A 444 -9.91 5.68 30.23
CA GLY A 444 -10.24 4.36 30.75
C GLY A 444 -10.30 4.31 32.27
N ARG A 445 -9.45 5.07 32.97
CA ARG A 445 -9.37 5.14 34.44
C ARG A 445 -10.61 5.82 34.98
N GLN A 446 -11.11 6.86 34.33
CA GLN A 446 -12.35 7.53 34.71
C GLN A 446 -13.52 6.54 34.81
N ARG A 447 -13.67 5.62 33.85
CA ARG A 447 -14.70 4.56 33.92
C ARG A 447 -14.59 3.74 35.20
N MET A 448 -13.37 3.32 35.56
CA MET A 448 -13.13 2.56 36.78
C MET A 448 -13.48 3.37 38.02
N LEU A 449 -13.02 4.63 38.09
CA LEU A 449 -13.28 5.53 39.21
C LEU A 449 -14.78 5.74 39.43
N THR A 450 -15.59 5.83 38.37
CA THR A 450 -17.05 5.92 38.54
C THR A 450 -17.65 4.73 39.29
N GLN A 451 -17.10 3.53 39.08
CA GLN A 451 -17.56 2.31 39.73
C GLN A 451 -17.00 2.22 41.16
N LYS A 452 -15.73 2.63 41.34
CA LYS A 452 -15.04 2.65 42.63
C LYS A 452 -15.72 3.60 43.61
N MET A 453 -15.95 4.86 43.24
CA MET A 453 -16.60 5.83 44.14
C MET A 453 -18.01 5.40 44.55
N THR A 454 -18.75 4.73 43.66
CA THR A 454 -20.07 4.18 44.00
C THR A 454 -19.98 2.99 44.95
N LYS A 455 -19.00 2.10 44.76
CA LYS A 455 -18.72 0.99 45.67
C LYS A 455 -18.39 1.53 47.07
N GLU A 456 -17.49 2.50 47.16
CA GLU A 456 -17.07 3.13 48.42
C GLU A 456 -18.25 3.82 49.10
N LYS A 457 -19.07 4.54 48.34
CA LYS A 457 -20.29 5.19 48.86
C LYS A 457 -21.30 4.19 49.43
N LEU A 458 -21.51 3.06 48.75
CA LEU A 458 -22.41 2.00 49.21
C LEU A 458 -21.89 1.32 50.49
N LEU A 459 -20.57 1.15 50.63
CA LEU A 459 -19.97 0.59 51.84
C LEU A 459 -20.11 1.56 53.03
N MET A 460 -19.91 2.86 52.81
CA MET A 460 -20.19 3.87 53.82
C MET A 460 -21.67 3.86 54.25
N ALA A 461 -22.60 3.75 53.29
CA ALA A 461 -24.03 3.66 53.59
C ALA A 461 -24.41 2.39 54.37
N LYS A 462 -23.59 1.34 54.34
CA LYS A 462 -23.73 0.11 55.15
C LYS A 462 -23.03 0.21 56.51
N GLY A 463 -22.48 1.38 56.87
CA GLY A 463 -21.87 1.64 58.18
C GLY A 463 -20.35 1.59 58.23
N ASP A 464 -19.66 1.29 57.12
CA ASP A 464 -18.19 1.25 57.10
C ASP A 464 -17.61 2.64 56.79
N SER A 465 -17.41 3.42 57.86
CA SER A 465 -16.86 4.78 57.79
C SER A 465 -15.40 4.84 57.30
N SER A 466 -14.66 3.71 57.32
CA SER A 466 -13.26 3.64 56.84
C SER A 466 -13.11 3.94 55.34
N TYR A 467 -14.23 3.97 54.60
CA TYR A 467 -14.26 4.32 53.19
C TYR A 467 -14.40 5.82 52.90
N SER A 468 -14.60 6.68 53.91
CA SER A 468 -14.73 8.13 53.72
C SER A 468 -13.50 8.74 53.01
N ASP A 469 -12.30 8.50 53.55
CA ASP A 469 -11.06 9.02 52.96
C ASP A 469 -10.77 8.42 51.58
N LYS A 470 -11.11 7.14 51.40
CA LYS A 470 -10.95 6.45 50.10
C LYS A 470 -11.86 7.07 49.05
N LEU A 471 -13.11 7.34 49.40
CA LEU A 471 -14.08 8.02 48.54
C LEU A 471 -13.58 9.41 48.15
N ASN A 472 -13.13 10.22 49.11
CA ASN A 472 -12.61 11.57 48.84
C ASN A 472 -11.40 11.54 47.89
N LYS A 473 -10.47 10.60 48.10
CA LYS A 473 -9.33 10.38 47.19
C LYS A 473 -9.79 9.95 45.79
N THR A 474 -10.79 9.08 45.69
CA THR A 474 -11.35 8.63 44.40
C THR A 474 -12.05 9.78 43.66
N ILE A 475 -12.83 10.62 44.35
CA ILE A 475 -13.48 11.82 43.80
C ILE A 475 -12.43 12.79 43.27
N LYS A 476 -11.42 13.13 44.09
CA LYS A 476 -10.34 14.04 43.69
C LYS A 476 -9.59 13.52 42.46
N LEU A 477 -9.26 12.22 42.43
CA LEU A 477 -8.57 11.63 41.27
C LEU A 477 -9.43 11.64 40.00
N PHE A 478 -10.76 11.51 40.14
CA PHE A 478 -11.70 11.67 39.02
C PHE A 478 -11.69 13.11 38.51
N ASP A 479 -11.87 14.09 39.40
CA ASP A 479 -11.83 15.52 39.09
C ASP A 479 -10.54 15.92 38.36
N ASP A 480 -9.39 15.64 38.98
CA ASP A 480 -8.07 16.04 38.45
C ASP A 480 -7.85 15.45 37.04
N SER A 481 -8.24 14.20 36.85
CA SER A 481 -8.09 13.51 35.56
C SER A 481 -9.08 14.02 34.51
N LEU A 482 -10.34 14.30 34.87
CA LEU A 482 -11.33 14.85 33.95
C LEU A 482 -10.92 16.26 33.50
N ASN A 483 -10.46 17.09 34.44
CA ASN A 483 -9.91 18.40 34.14
C ASN A 483 -8.72 18.31 33.18
N ALA A 484 -7.77 17.41 33.44
CA ALA A 484 -6.63 17.20 32.57
C ALA A 484 -7.04 16.74 31.15
N LEU A 485 -8.08 15.89 31.01
CA LEU A 485 -8.60 15.52 29.69
C LEU A 485 -9.25 16.70 28.96
N ILE A 486 -9.93 17.61 29.66
CA ILE A 486 -10.64 18.76 29.07
C ILE A 486 -9.66 19.88 28.70
N ASN A 487 -8.74 20.21 29.59
CA ASN A 487 -7.90 21.40 29.51
C ASN A 487 -6.46 21.11 29.09
N GLY A 488 -6.05 19.84 29.09
CA GLY A 488 -4.65 19.44 29.01
C GLY A 488 -3.95 19.53 30.36
N ASP A 489 -2.83 18.83 30.48
CA ASP A 489 -1.91 18.88 31.61
C ASP A 489 -0.50 18.53 31.11
N THR A 490 0.37 19.53 31.06
CA THR A 490 1.75 19.37 30.58
C THR A 490 2.59 18.48 31.50
N LYS A 491 2.33 18.47 32.81
CA LYS A 491 3.04 17.61 33.77
C LYS A 491 2.70 16.14 33.56
N GLN A 492 1.47 15.86 33.13
CA GLN A 492 1.01 14.50 32.80
C GLN A 492 1.16 14.16 31.30
N ASN A 493 1.76 15.02 30.47
CA ASN A 493 1.84 14.85 29.02
C ASN A 493 0.47 14.64 28.34
N ILE A 494 -0.55 15.38 28.80
CA ILE A 494 -1.90 15.35 28.24
C ILE A 494 -2.07 16.64 27.43
N VAL A 495 -2.17 16.50 26.11
CA VAL A 495 -2.46 17.64 25.24
C VAL A 495 -3.91 18.09 25.40
N LYS A 496 -4.19 19.38 25.21
CA LYS A 496 -5.56 19.89 25.15
C LYS A 496 -6.25 19.33 23.88
N PRO A 497 -7.51 18.88 23.95
CA PRO A 497 -8.21 18.40 22.77
C PRO A 497 -8.41 19.53 21.75
N SER A 498 -8.15 19.26 20.48
CA SER A 498 -8.52 20.05 19.30
C SER A 498 -9.80 19.51 18.64
N ASN A 499 -10.02 18.18 18.68
CA ASN A 499 -11.16 17.51 18.03
C ASN A 499 -12.51 17.92 18.63
N LYS A 500 -13.43 18.39 17.78
CA LYS A 500 -14.75 18.90 18.19
C LYS A 500 -15.63 17.83 18.87
N SER A 501 -15.60 16.59 18.38
CA SER A 501 -16.38 15.48 18.93
C SER A 501 -15.89 15.09 20.32
N ILE A 502 -14.58 15.03 20.52
CA ILE A 502 -13.96 14.75 21.82
C ILE A 502 -14.30 15.86 22.83
N LYS A 503 -14.16 17.14 22.44
CA LYS A 503 -14.56 18.28 23.30
C LYS A 503 -16.01 18.18 23.74
N LYS A 504 -16.93 17.93 22.81
CA LYS A 504 -18.37 17.80 23.09
C LYS A 504 -18.64 16.62 24.04
N GLN A 505 -17.96 15.50 23.83
CA GLN A 505 -18.12 14.31 24.66
C GLN A 505 -17.61 14.54 26.09
N LEU A 506 -16.47 15.21 26.27
CA LEU A 506 -15.92 15.57 27.58
C LEU A 506 -16.79 16.59 28.31
N ALA A 507 -17.30 17.61 27.61
CA ALA A 507 -18.24 18.58 28.19
C ALA A 507 -19.53 17.90 28.71
N LYS A 508 -20.02 16.88 27.98
CA LYS A 508 -21.18 16.09 28.43
C LYS A 508 -20.87 15.28 29.69
N VAL A 509 -19.68 14.68 29.79
CA VAL A 509 -19.23 13.98 30.99
C VAL A 509 -19.15 14.95 32.17
N ASP A 510 -18.54 16.13 31.96
CA ASP A 510 -18.39 17.17 32.98
C ASP A 510 -19.74 17.65 33.53
N GLY A 511 -20.71 17.92 32.66
CA GLY A 511 -22.07 18.31 33.10
C GLY A 511 -22.77 17.25 33.97
N ILE A 512 -22.65 15.97 33.59
CA ILE A 512 -23.21 14.87 34.40
C ILE A 512 -22.48 14.78 35.73
N TRP A 513 -21.16 14.91 35.72
CA TRP A 513 -20.35 14.81 36.93
C TRP A 513 -20.63 15.94 37.92
N LYS A 514 -20.73 17.19 37.47
CA LYS A 514 -21.13 18.34 38.30
C LYS A 514 -22.45 18.12 39.04
N THR A 515 -23.39 17.41 38.42
CA THR A 515 -24.68 17.06 39.03
C THR A 515 -24.53 15.96 40.10
N LEU A 516 -23.63 15.00 39.89
CA LEU A 516 -23.48 13.84 40.79
C LEU A 516 -22.51 14.08 41.94
N LYS A 517 -21.48 14.89 41.74
CA LYS A 517 -20.40 15.12 42.71
C LYS A 517 -20.91 15.51 44.10
N PRO A 518 -21.84 16.46 44.28
CA PRO A 518 -22.34 16.82 45.61
C PRO A 518 -23.00 15.64 46.36
N LEU A 519 -23.63 14.72 45.63
CA LEU A 519 -24.27 13.53 46.21
C LEU A 519 -23.22 12.54 46.75
N TYR A 520 -22.07 12.45 46.09
CA TYR A 520 -20.96 11.63 46.55
C TYR A 520 -20.26 12.26 47.77
N GLU A 521 -20.08 13.58 47.79
CA GLU A 521 -19.40 14.30 48.87
C GLU A 521 -20.21 14.35 50.17
N LYS A 522 -21.56 14.36 50.08
CA LYS A 522 -22.44 14.41 51.26
C LYS A 522 -22.21 13.21 52.19
N PRO A 523 -21.70 13.36 53.44
CA PRO A 523 -21.28 12.22 54.28
C PRO A 523 -22.37 11.15 54.50
N LYS A 524 -23.62 11.58 54.72
CA LYS A 524 -24.79 10.72 54.92
C LYS A 524 -25.88 11.06 53.88
N PRO A 525 -25.92 10.39 52.71
CA PRO A 525 -26.99 10.61 51.75
C PRO A 525 -28.30 9.96 52.23
N SER A 526 -29.43 10.59 51.93
CA SER A 526 -30.75 9.97 52.06
C SER A 526 -30.89 8.77 51.10
N VAL A 527 -31.88 7.90 51.36
CA VAL A 527 -32.20 6.76 50.49
C VAL A 527 -32.46 7.20 49.04
N LYS A 528 -33.16 8.33 48.86
CA LYS A 528 -33.45 8.91 47.53
C LYS A 528 -32.18 9.39 46.82
N GLU A 529 -31.27 10.05 47.54
CA GLU A 529 -29.99 10.50 46.99
C GLU A 529 -29.09 9.31 46.63
N LEU A 530 -29.02 8.28 47.49
CA LEU A 530 -28.27 7.07 47.21
C LEU A 530 -28.83 6.32 45.98
N LYS A 531 -30.16 6.24 45.85
CA LYS A 531 -30.81 5.70 44.66
C LYS A 531 -30.46 6.51 43.40
N THR A 532 -30.45 7.85 43.51
CA THR A 532 -30.06 8.73 42.40
C THR A 532 -28.62 8.46 41.95
N ILE A 533 -27.69 8.27 42.88
CA ILE A 533 -26.30 7.88 42.58
C ILE A 533 -26.28 6.56 41.80
N ILE A 534 -27.01 5.54 42.27
CA ILE A 534 -27.06 4.21 41.66
C ILE A 534 -27.62 4.29 40.24
N ASP A 535 -28.73 5.01 40.04
CA ASP A 535 -29.47 5.09 38.79
C ASP A 535 -28.73 5.90 37.71
N LYS A 536 -28.02 6.96 38.11
CA LYS A 536 -27.28 7.83 37.18
C LYS A 536 -25.86 7.35 36.91
N ASN A 537 -25.28 6.49 37.75
CA ASN A 537 -23.95 5.94 37.54
C ASN A 537 -23.78 5.20 36.19
N PRO A 538 -24.73 4.38 35.71
CA PRO A 538 -24.69 3.81 34.37
C PRO A 538 -24.58 4.85 33.25
N THR A 539 -25.23 6.01 33.39
CA THR A 539 -25.16 7.10 32.40
C THR A 539 -23.77 7.71 32.36
N LEU A 540 -23.19 8.07 33.50
CA LEU A 540 -21.83 8.60 33.56
C LEU A 540 -20.81 7.60 33.00
N LEU A 541 -20.95 6.31 33.35
CA LEU A 541 -20.12 5.23 32.80
C LEU A 541 -20.27 5.11 31.28
N SER A 542 -21.49 5.22 30.75
CA SER A 542 -21.78 5.13 29.31
C SER A 542 -21.11 6.27 28.53
N GLU A 543 -21.21 7.50 29.03
CA GLU A 543 -20.58 8.66 28.39
C GLU A 543 -19.03 8.58 28.46
N MET A 544 -18.48 8.10 29.59
CA MET A 544 -17.04 7.81 29.66
C MET A 544 -16.61 6.67 28.72
N ASN A 545 -17.46 5.67 28.47
CA ASN A 545 -17.18 4.63 27.48
C ASN A 545 -17.12 5.18 26.06
N LYS A 546 -18.00 6.13 25.70
CA LYS A 546 -17.95 6.81 24.40
C LYS A 546 -16.65 7.58 24.24
N MET A 547 -16.22 8.30 25.28
CA MET A 547 -14.95 9.03 25.27
C MET A 547 -13.75 8.11 25.04
N VAL A 548 -13.71 6.94 25.68
CA VAL A 548 -12.65 5.94 25.45
C VAL A 548 -12.67 5.45 24.01
N LYS A 549 -13.84 5.12 23.45
CA LYS A 549 -13.94 4.69 22.05
C LYS A 549 -13.42 5.76 21.10
N MET A 550 -13.83 7.01 21.28
CA MET A 550 -13.33 8.13 20.47
C MET A 550 -11.80 8.25 20.55
N SER A 551 -11.22 8.08 21.74
CA SER A 551 -9.76 8.11 21.94
C SER A 551 -9.01 6.96 21.25
N GLU A 552 -9.67 5.85 20.93
CA GLU A 552 -9.09 4.73 20.20
C GLU A 552 -9.04 4.97 18.69
N VAL A 553 -10.11 5.52 18.12
CA VAL A 553 -10.31 5.62 16.66
C VAL A 553 -9.90 6.97 16.07
N GLU A 554 -10.08 8.08 16.80
CA GLU A 554 -9.80 9.41 16.26
C GLU A 554 -8.29 9.66 16.15
N ILE A 555 -7.88 10.20 15.00
CA ILE A 555 -6.47 10.52 14.72
C ILE A 555 -6.05 11.79 15.46
N GLU A 556 -6.97 12.73 15.66
CA GLU A 556 -6.79 14.01 16.38
C GLU A 556 -7.48 13.94 17.75
N TYR A 557 -6.84 14.48 18.79
CA TYR A 557 -7.35 14.47 20.18
C TYR A 557 -8.13 15.75 20.36
#